data_AF-A0A4Z1AL44-F1
#
_entry.id   AF-A0A4Z1AL44-F1
#
_cell.length_a   1.000
_cell.length_b   1.000
_cell.length_c   1.000
_cell.angle_alpha   90.00
_cell.angle_beta   90.00
_cell.angle_gamma   90.00
#
_symmetry.space_group_name_H-M   'P 1'
#
loop_
_entity.id
_entity.type
_entity.pdbx_description
1 polymer ?
#
loop_
_entity_poly.entity_id
_entity_poly.type
_entity_poly.pdbx_seq_one_letter_code
_entity_poly.pdbx_strand_id
1 'polypeptide(L)'
;MKHLNRRSILPKVVLALLVFFGITAGVQFNTGSKKEKNQFPLTLKFNLLQPLHANADEWGFVRQSATWARGNSLFMDDIIAGIQSNALLVLLASGNTITATNLRLGDGGGIFDVRLTLANSGNEFQPSSSVYTSTKIFSNYLELKVANTTDVALQFYWDDNPRLAGGDGALLIYNLARIAPSEWTAQATIESYVYMPDAVNDSTYSSLYPNQGLVQTYSWAGPLGTDSELGLHAQRGRVILEEMDNQTVFCFKTVVRLDKDANLFPTIPAFSSKALCQPGNTNDEYYKLAYSQKLTGNLNVTAKSGWEEGAVTYPATPATDTICGLTAINYGLFDMNGFVRDRVDSSAIPSDYVPATRVDGLYGRIGSTGKSGSGDGHSVKWDDTSKSTIDALDTVVNFKASEENVGSVIPVN
;
A
#
# COMPACT_ATOMS: atom_id res chain seq x y z
N MET A 1 -21.68 41.32 -13.10
CA MET A 1 -22.10 40.32 -12.09
C MET A 1 -22.74 39.13 -12.81
N LYS A 2 -22.03 38.00 -12.89
CA LYS A 2 -22.60 36.68 -13.20
C LYS A 2 -21.84 35.67 -12.34
N HIS A 3 -22.46 35.23 -11.25
CA HIS A 3 -22.00 34.11 -10.45
C HIS A 3 -22.20 32.82 -11.27
N LEU A 4 -21.10 32.12 -11.59
CA LEU A 4 -21.16 30.78 -12.16
C LEU A 4 -20.95 29.75 -11.04
N ASN A 5 -21.95 28.87 -10.94
CA ASN A 5 -22.08 27.74 -10.03
C ASN A 5 -20.82 26.88 -9.95
N ARG A 6 -20.10 26.95 -8.82
CA ARG A 6 -19.29 25.84 -8.30
C ARG A 6 -20.24 24.84 -7.62
N ARG A 7 -20.80 23.90 -8.38
CA ARG A 7 -21.48 22.72 -7.81
C ARG A 7 -20.65 21.46 -8.07
N SER A 8 -19.81 21.19 -7.07
CA SER A 8 -19.41 19.90 -6.50
C SER A 8 -19.19 18.69 -7.44
N ILE A 9 -17.93 18.53 -7.87
CA ILE A 9 -17.37 17.27 -8.39
C ILE A 9 -16.95 16.34 -7.23
N LEU A 10 -16.62 16.90 -6.05
CA LEU A 10 -16.25 16.18 -4.82
C LEU A 10 -17.20 15.03 -4.40
N PRO A 11 -18.54 15.20 -4.34
CA PRO A 11 -19.42 14.15 -3.84
C PRO A 11 -19.60 12.98 -4.81
N LYS A 12 -19.26 13.14 -6.09
CA LYS A 12 -19.35 12.06 -7.09
C LYS A 12 -18.10 11.19 -7.11
N VAL A 13 -16.93 11.76 -6.83
CA VAL A 13 -15.65 11.04 -6.68
C VAL A 13 -15.65 10.19 -5.40
N VAL A 14 -16.20 10.72 -4.30
CA VAL A 14 -16.33 9.99 -3.01
C VAL A 14 -17.31 8.81 -3.11
N LEU A 15 -18.37 8.93 -3.91
CA LEU A 15 -19.36 7.85 -4.10
C LEU A 15 -18.84 6.72 -4.99
N ALA A 16 -18.02 7.02 -6.00
CA ALA A 16 -17.39 6.00 -6.86
C ALA A 16 -16.29 5.23 -6.11
N LEU A 17 -15.58 5.89 -5.18
CA LEU A 17 -14.67 5.27 -4.22
C LEU A 17 -15.35 4.40 -3.15
N LEU A 18 -16.68 4.35 -3.08
CA LEU A 18 -17.40 3.47 -2.15
C LEU A 18 -17.86 2.15 -2.79
N VAL A 19 -17.91 2.06 -4.13
CA VAL A 19 -18.71 1.01 -4.80
C VAL A 19 -17.87 -0.17 -5.34
N PHE A 20 -16.63 0.02 -5.79
CA PHE A 20 -15.67 -1.12 -5.93
C PHE A 20 -14.92 -1.47 -4.66
N PHE A 21 -15.03 -0.55 -3.73
CA PHE A 21 -14.45 -0.53 -2.41
C PHE A 21 -15.54 -0.93 -1.38
N GLY A 22 -16.61 -1.59 -1.81
CA GLY A 22 -17.78 -1.83 -0.97
C GLY A 22 -18.60 -3.03 -1.38
N ILE A 23 -17.99 -4.20 -1.49
CA ILE A 23 -18.65 -5.51 -1.32
C ILE A 23 -17.53 -6.43 -0.79
N THR A 24 -17.20 -6.47 0.51
CA THR A 24 -17.89 -7.24 1.55
C THR A 24 -17.51 -6.71 2.94
N ALA A 25 -18.31 -5.82 3.51
CA ALA A 25 -18.43 -5.66 4.95
C ALA A 25 -19.70 -4.86 5.20
N GLY A 26 -20.65 -5.44 5.94
CA GLY A 26 -21.75 -4.66 6.50
C GLY A 26 -21.16 -3.60 7.42
N VAL A 27 -21.00 -2.38 6.92
CA VAL A 27 -20.71 -1.21 7.76
C VAL A 27 -22.01 -0.84 8.47
N GLN A 28 -22.31 -1.56 9.56
CA GLN A 28 -23.14 -0.99 10.59
C GLN A 28 -22.33 0.12 11.26
N PHE A 29 -22.70 1.37 11.01
CA PHE A 29 -22.36 2.46 11.91
C PHE A 29 -23.04 2.18 13.25
N ASN A 30 -22.39 1.40 14.11
CA ASN A 30 -22.76 1.34 15.50
C ASN A 30 -22.29 2.66 16.13
N THR A 31 -23.17 3.67 16.10
CA THR A 31 -23.03 4.93 16.86
C THR A 31 -23.20 4.71 18.37
N GLY A 32 -22.80 3.54 18.87
CA GLY A 32 -23.10 3.06 20.21
C GLY A 32 -22.03 2.14 20.78
N SER A 33 -20.80 2.15 20.26
CA SER A 33 -19.66 1.57 20.98
C SER A 33 -19.54 2.34 22.29
N LYS A 34 -19.98 1.72 23.38
CA LYS A 34 -19.68 2.21 24.74
C LYS A 34 -18.17 2.48 24.73
N LYS A 35 -17.79 3.74 24.90
CA LYS A 35 -16.41 4.08 25.21
C LYS A 35 -16.10 3.32 26.50
N GLU A 36 -15.51 2.13 26.39
CA GLU A 36 -14.61 1.66 27.43
C GLU A 36 -13.68 2.84 27.72
N LYS A 37 -13.34 3.06 28.99
CA LYS A 37 -12.54 4.20 29.44
C LYS A 37 -11.16 4.15 28.77
N ASN A 38 -11.05 4.50 27.49
CA ASN A 38 -9.79 4.73 26.82
C ASN A 38 -9.26 6.03 27.41
N GLN A 39 -8.21 5.88 28.21
CA GLN A 39 -7.50 6.97 28.87
C GLN A 39 -6.82 7.90 27.84
N PHE A 40 -6.51 7.35 26.65
CA PHE A 40 -5.99 8.11 25.52
C PHE A 40 -7.07 8.29 24.45
N PRO A 41 -7.28 9.50 23.92
CA PRO A 41 -8.45 9.79 23.11
C PRO A 41 -8.22 9.51 21.62
N LEU A 42 -7.63 8.36 21.30
CA LEU A 42 -7.43 7.84 19.95
C LEU A 42 -7.99 6.41 19.88
N THR A 43 -8.73 6.11 18.82
CA THR A 43 -9.17 4.74 18.51
C THR A 43 -8.61 4.38 17.14
N LEU A 44 -7.97 3.22 17.04
CA LEU A 44 -7.33 2.73 15.81
C LEU A 44 -8.14 1.56 15.22
N LYS A 45 -8.36 1.55 13.91
CA LYS A 45 -9.07 0.45 13.24
C LYS A 45 -8.09 -0.45 12.52
N PHE A 46 -7.52 -1.41 13.24
CA PHE A 46 -6.54 -2.33 12.65
C PHE A 46 -7.22 -3.29 11.68
N ASN A 47 -8.49 -3.64 11.86
CA ASN A 47 -9.23 -4.49 10.92
C ASN A 47 -9.18 -4.05 9.43
N LEU A 48 -8.80 -2.80 9.13
CA LEU A 48 -8.58 -2.32 7.78
C LEU A 48 -7.33 -2.93 7.11
N LEU A 49 -6.34 -3.39 7.87
CA LEU A 49 -5.03 -3.85 7.37
C LEU A 49 -5.02 -5.35 7.05
N GLN A 50 -6.04 -5.85 6.36
CA GLN A 50 -6.14 -7.28 6.03
C GLN A 50 -5.03 -7.72 5.07
N PRO A 51 -4.17 -8.69 5.44
CA PRO A 51 -3.12 -9.19 4.56
C PRO A 51 -3.70 -9.93 3.34
N LEU A 52 -2.82 -10.21 2.36
CA LEU A 52 -3.13 -11.02 1.19
C LEU A 52 -3.45 -12.47 1.60
N HIS A 53 -4.60 -13.01 1.18
CA HIS A 53 -5.04 -14.40 1.45
C HIS A 53 -5.51 -15.11 0.18
N ALA A 54 -4.63 -15.49 -0.75
CA ALA A 54 -5.11 -15.90 -2.08
C ALA A 54 -6.12 -17.07 -2.00
N ASN A 55 -7.37 -16.84 -2.43
CA ASN A 55 -8.26 -17.95 -2.75
C ASN A 55 -7.78 -18.58 -4.05
N ALA A 56 -8.00 -19.88 -4.22
CA ALA A 56 -7.52 -20.69 -5.34
C ALA A 56 -8.14 -20.34 -6.72
N ASP A 57 -8.76 -19.16 -6.89
CA ASP A 57 -9.18 -18.67 -8.20
C ASP A 57 -8.06 -17.91 -8.91
N GLU A 58 -8.02 -17.98 -10.25
CA GLU A 58 -6.92 -17.49 -11.11
C GLU A 58 -6.60 -15.98 -10.92
N TRP A 59 -7.49 -15.24 -10.24
CA TRP A 59 -7.37 -13.80 -9.97
C TRP A 59 -7.53 -13.43 -8.48
N GLY A 60 -7.51 -14.38 -7.55
CA GLY A 60 -7.72 -14.14 -6.11
C GLY A 60 -6.68 -13.18 -5.53
N PHE A 61 -5.42 -13.37 -5.94
CA PHE A 61 -4.32 -12.51 -5.58
C PHE A 61 -4.53 -11.05 -6.02
N VAL A 62 -5.06 -10.85 -7.23
CA VAL A 62 -5.30 -9.50 -7.79
C VAL A 62 -6.25 -8.70 -6.91
N ARG A 63 -7.40 -9.28 -6.59
CA ARG A 63 -8.43 -8.60 -5.80
C ARG A 63 -7.94 -8.29 -4.39
N GLN A 64 -7.21 -9.20 -3.78
CA GLN A 64 -6.74 -9.00 -2.41
C GLN A 64 -5.59 -8.01 -2.33
N SER A 65 -4.72 -7.98 -3.34
CA SER A 65 -3.65 -6.98 -3.41
C SER A 65 -4.21 -5.56 -3.51
N ALA A 66 -5.29 -5.37 -4.27
CA ALA A 66 -6.04 -4.12 -4.33
C ALA A 66 -6.73 -3.76 -3.01
N THR A 67 -7.42 -4.73 -2.40
CA THR A 67 -8.11 -4.55 -1.11
C THR A 67 -7.15 -4.18 0.01
N TRP A 68 -6.02 -4.88 0.11
CA TRP A 68 -5.02 -4.65 1.13
C TRP A 68 -4.36 -3.28 0.99
N ALA A 69 -3.99 -2.91 -0.23
CA ALA A 69 -3.46 -1.59 -0.54
C ALA A 69 -4.44 -0.51 -0.05
N ARG A 70 -5.72 -0.61 -0.42
CA ARG A 70 -6.72 0.35 0.04
C ARG A 70 -6.91 0.37 1.56
N GLY A 71 -6.90 -0.80 2.22
CA GLY A 71 -6.97 -0.90 3.66
C GLY A 71 -5.92 -0.04 4.38
N ASN A 72 -4.70 -0.05 3.86
CA ASN A 72 -3.61 0.80 4.35
C ASN A 72 -3.85 2.29 4.14
N SER A 73 -4.29 2.72 2.95
CA SER A 73 -4.62 4.13 2.71
C SER A 73 -5.68 4.64 3.68
N LEU A 74 -6.74 3.86 3.88
CA LEU A 74 -7.82 4.23 4.81
C LEU A 74 -7.33 4.28 6.26
N PHE A 75 -6.41 3.39 6.64
CA PHE A 75 -5.86 3.36 7.98
C PHE A 75 -5.04 4.61 8.32
N MET A 76 -4.21 5.12 7.38
CA MET A 76 -3.50 6.39 7.58
C MET A 76 -4.47 7.56 7.76
N ASP A 77 -5.47 7.65 6.88
CA ASP A 77 -6.48 8.71 6.96
C ASP A 77 -7.26 8.64 8.29
N ASP A 78 -7.57 7.43 8.78
CA ASP A 78 -8.24 7.21 10.08
C ASP A 78 -7.37 7.64 11.27
N ILE A 79 -6.06 7.38 11.24
CA ILE A 79 -5.12 7.88 12.26
C ILE A 79 -5.11 9.41 12.29
N ILE A 80 -4.88 10.05 11.14
CA ILE A 80 -4.81 11.52 11.03
C ILE A 80 -6.13 12.14 11.49
N ALA A 81 -7.26 11.65 10.97
CA ALA A 81 -8.58 12.15 11.32
C ALA A 81 -8.90 11.92 12.82
N GLY A 82 -8.52 10.76 13.37
CA GLY A 82 -8.66 10.46 14.79
C GLY A 82 -7.94 11.46 15.67
N ILE A 83 -6.66 11.75 15.36
CA ILE A 83 -5.86 12.75 16.08
C ILE A 83 -6.47 14.15 15.93
N GLN A 84 -6.75 14.57 14.70
CA GLN A 84 -7.26 15.92 14.41
C GLN A 84 -8.64 16.18 15.00
N SER A 85 -9.45 15.14 15.20
CA SER A 85 -10.77 15.26 15.85
C SER A 85 -10.69 15.66 17.33
N ASN A 86 -9.51 15.56 17.95
CA ASN A 86 -9.29 15.92 19.35
C ASN A 86 -8.44 17.19 19.49
N ALA A 87 -9.12 18.34 19.60
CA ALA A 87 -8.46 19.63 19.73
C ALA A 87 -7.51 19.74 20.95
N LEU A 88 -7.80 19.05 22.06
CA LEU A 88 -6.93 19.07 23.24
C LEU A 88 -5.65 18.27 23.00
N LEU A 89 -5.77 17.08 22.40
CA LEU A 89 -4.63 16.25 22.03
C LEU A 89 -3.74 17.00 21.02
N VAL A 90 -4.35 17.63 20.01
CA VAL A 90 -3.63 18.45 19.03
C VAL A 90 -2.89 19.60 19.73
N LEU A 91 -3.57 20.36 20.57
CA LEU A 91 -2.97 21.48 21.30
C LEU A 91 -1.78 21.05 22.17
N LEU A 92 -1.91 19.92 22.87
CA LEU A 92 -0.87 19.40 23.74
C LEU A 92 0.32 18.81 22.98
N ALA A 93 0.08 18.19 21.81
CA ALA A 93 1.14 17.54 21.03
C ALA A 93 1.84 18.51 20.06
N SER A 94 1.25 19.67 19.76
CA SER A 94 1.90 20.66 18.91
C SER A 94 3.16 21.22 19.59
N GLY A 95 4.31 20.95 18.99
CA GLY A 95 5.64 21.36 19.48
C GLY A 95 6.09 20.64 20.77
N ASN A 96 5.38 19.59 21.20
CA ASN A 96 5.69 18.82 22.41
C ASN A 96 5.46 17.33 22.17
N THR A 97 6.09 16.48 22.97
CA THR A 97 5.86 15.04 22.91
C THR A 97 4.87 14.62 23.99
N ILE A 98 3.72 14.09 23.56
CA ILE A 98 2.80 13.38 24.44
C ILE A 98 3.23 11.93 24.56
N THR A 99 3.23 11.40 25.78
CA THR A 99 3.43 9.97 26.04
C THR A 99 2.30 9.40 26.87
N ALA A 100 2.01 8.12 26.66
CA ALA A 100 1.07 7.38 27.48
C ALA A 100 1.46 5.91 27.51
N THR A 101 1.26 5.21 28.62
CA THR A 101 1.79 3.86 28.81
C THR A 101 0.69 2.85 29.05
N ASN A 102 0.91 1.60 28.65
CA ASN A 102 0.01 0.47 28.92
C ASN A 102 -1.43 0.70 28.43
N LEU A 103 -1.58 1.29 27.26
CA LEU A 103 -2.87 1.63 26.66
C LEU A 103 -3.35 0.54 25.72
N ARG A 104 -4.59 0.09 25.93
CA ARG A 104 -5.29 -0.72 24.93
C ARG A 104 -5.78 0.21 23.82
N LEU A 105 -5.20 0.08 22.64
CA LEU A 105 -5.60 0.84 21.46
C LEU A 105 -6.09 -0.10 20.37
N GLY A 106 -7.18 0.32 19.73
CA GLY A 106 -7.78 -0.35 18.60
C GLY A 106 -8.49 -1.66 18.90
N ASP A 107 -8.89 -2.35 17.83
CA ASP A 107 -9.76 -3.53 17.84
C ASP A 107 -9.01 -4.86 17.89
N GLY A 108 -7.69 -4.85 17.70
CA GLY A 108 -6.85 -6.05 17.60
C GLY A 108 -6.29 -6.61 18.91
N GLY A 109 -6.67 -6.04 20.06
CA GLY A 109 -6.25 -6.49 21.39
C GLY A 109 -4.81 -6.17 21.81
N GLY A 110 -4.09 -5.35 21.03
CA GLY A 110 -2.76 -4.86 21.39
C GLY A 110 -2.78 -3.86 22.56
N ILE A 111 -1.68 -3.83 23.32
CA ILE A 111 -1.45 -2.91 24.43
C ILE A 111 -0.13 -2.20 24.20
N PHE A 112 -0.13 -0.87 24.27
CA PHE A 112 0.97 -0.05 23.78
C PHE A 112 1.39 1.05 24.75
N ASP A 113 2.68 1.35 24.69
CA ASP A 113 3.22 2.66 25.04
C ASP A 113 3.16 3.53 23.78
N VAL A 114 2.54 4.70 23.92
CA VAL A 114 2.23 5.63 22.83
C VAL A 114 3.12 6.85 22.96
N ARG A 115 3.64 7.31 21.82
CA ARG A 115 4.29 8.60 21.70
C ARG A 115 3.72 9.36 20.52
N LEU A 116 3.32 10.61 20.74
CA LEU A 116 2.77 11.50 19.71
C LEU A 116 3.43 12.87 19.78
N THR A 117 3.92 13.36 18.65
CA THR A 117 4.42 14.73 18.47
C THR A 117 3.80 15.31 17.21
N LEU A 118 3.31 16.55 17.27
CA LEU A 118 2.72 17.25 16.13
C LEU A 118 3.41 18.59 15.88
N ALA A 119 3.30 19.11 14.65
CA ALA A 119 3.72 20.45 14.26
C ALA A 119 5.12 20.84 14.79
N ASN A 120 6.08 19.93 14.66
CA ASN A 120 7.43 20.11 15.17
C ASN A 120 8.28 20.98 14.23
N SER A 121 8.09 22.29 14.30
CA SER A 121 8.95 23.24 13.59
C SER A 121 10.30 23.38 14.30
N GLY A 122 11.38 22.84 13.72
CA GLY A 122 12.76 23.02 14.19
C GLY A 122 13.52 21.77 14.65
N ASN A 123 12.89 20.60 14.74
CA ASN A 123 13.52 19.30 15.00
C ASN A 123 12.86 18.19 14.15
N GLU A 124 12.57 18.48 12.89
CA GLU A 124 11.74 17.63 12.05
C GLU A 124 12.29 16.19 11.89
N PHE A 125 11.38 15.22 11.72
CA PHE A 125 11.72 13.80 11.71
C PHE A 125 12.22 13.36 10.33
N GLN A 126 13.29 12.56 10.30
CA GLN A 126 13.99 12.18 9.07
C GLN A 126 14.18 10.66 8.94
N PRO A 127 13.08 9.88 8.86
CA PRO A 127 13.18 8.44 8.67
C PRO A 127 13.79 8.12 7.30
N SER A 128 14.47 6.99 7.20
CA SER A 128 14.83 6.38 5.91
C SER A 128 13.65 5.58 5.35
N SER A 129 13.61 5.37 4.03
CA SER A 129 12.58 4.54 3.39
C SER A 129 13.13 3.74 2.22
N SER A 130 12.44 2.64 1.86
CA SER A 130 12.73 1.91 0.62
C SER A 130 12.29 2.66 -0.65
N VAL A 131 11.55 3.77 -0.49
CA VAL A 131 10.86 4.47 -1.59
C VAL A 131 11.57 5.75 -2.04
N TYR A 132 12.40 6.37 -1.21
CA TYR A 132 13.15 7.58 -1.54
C TYR A 132 14.61 7.46 -1.13
N THR A 133 15.47 8.24 -1.78
CA THR A 133 16.93 8.19 -1.56
C THR A 133 17.50 9.45 -0.92
N SER A 134 16.77 10.57 -0.96
CA SER A 134 17.13 11.79 -0.25
C SER A 134 16.52 11.81 1.15
N THR A 135 17.03 12.69 2.00
CA THR A 135 16.37 13.03 3.26
C THR A 135 14.96 13.56 2.99
N LYS A 136 14.00 13.03 3.74
CA LYS A 136 12.63 13.53 3.84
C LYS A 136 12.39 14.03 5.25
N ILE A 137 11.56 15.04 5.40
CA ILE A 137 11.41 15.82 6.61
C ILE A 137 9.93 15.89 6.94
N PHE A 138 9.53 15.27 8.05
CA PHE A 138 8.12 15.24 8.49
C PHE A 138 7.92 16.05 9.77
N SER A 139 6.82 16.80 9.82
CA SER A 139 6.48 17.64 10.98
C SER A 139 5.78 16.90 12.12
N ASN A 140 5.22 15.72 11.84
CA ASN A 140 4.42 14.95 12.79
C ASN A 140 4.92 13.50 12.91
N TYR A 141 4.76 12.93 14.11
CA TYR A 141 5.20 11.59 14.42
C TYR A 141 4.34 10.90 15.47
N LEU A 142 3.99 9.63 15.21
CA LEU A 142 3.30 8.73 16.12
C LEU A 142 4.07 7.42 16.19
N GLU A 143 4.33 6.94 17.41
CA GLU A 143 4.89 5.62 17.67
C GLU A 143 3.99 4.83 18.62
N LEU A 144 3.78 3.56 18.28
CA LEU A 144 3.19 2.55 19.16
C LEU A 144 4.25 1.49 19.42
N LYS A 145 4.59 1.32 20.69
CA LYS A 145 5.52 0.31 21.16
C LYS A 145 4.76 -0.70 22.01
N VAL A 146 5.00 -2.00 21.82
CA VAL A 146 4.31 -3.02 22.61
C VAL A 146 4.67 -2.84 24.09
N ALA A 147 3.66 -2.69 24.94
CA ALA A 147 3.84 -2.35 26.35
C ALA A 147 4.74 -3.37 27.05
N ASN A 148 5.65 -2.89 27.91
CA ASN A 148 6.62 -3.71 28.65
C ASN A 148 7.66 -4.44 27.77
N THR A 149 7.81 -4.06 26.51
CA THR A 149 8.84 -4.63 25.61
C THR A 149 9.72 -3.52 25.02
N THR A 150 10.67 -3.88 24.17
CA THR A 150 11.38 -2.94 23.29
C THR A 150 10.81 -2.90 21.88
N ASP A 151 9.81 -3.73 21.58
CA ASP A 151 9.33 -3.95 20.22
C ASP A 151 8.39 -2.83 19.76
N VAL A 152 8.77 -2.17 18.67
CA VAL A 152 7.91 -1.22 17.98
C VAL A 152 6.87 -1.99 17.17
N ALA A 153 5.62 -1.55 17.25
CA ALA A 153 4.49 -2.12 16.52
C ALA A 153 4.07 -1.22 15.34
N LEU A 154 4.18 0.10 15.50
CA LEU A 154 3.83 1.09 14.49
C LEU A 154 4.67 2.36 14.64
N GLN A 155 5.13 2.92 13.53
CA GLN A 155 5.68 4.26 13.42
C GLN A 155 5.01 4.97 12.25
N PHE A 156 4.61 6.22 12.46
CA PHE A 156 3.96 7.01 11.44
C PHE A 156 4.53 8.41 11.44
N TYR A 157 5.01 8.85 10.27
CA TYR A 157 5.60 10.16 10.03
C TYR A 157 4.77 10.84 8.95
N TRP A 158 4.36 12.09 9.15
CA TRP A 158 3.56 12.79 8.14
C TRP A 158 3.67 14.31 8.22
N ASP A 159 3.42 14.95 7.09
CA ASP A 159 3.17 16.39 7.01
C ASP A 159 1.70 16.70 7.32
N ASP A 160 1.40 17.92 7.77
CA ASP A 160 0.02 18.35 8.10
C ASP A 160 -0.99 18.10 6.96
N ASN A 161 -0.52 18.18 5.72
CA ASN A 161 -1.25 17.73 4.55
C ASN A 161 -0.36 16.81 3.69
N PRO A 162 -0.45 15.47 3.85
CA PRO A 162 0.39 14.54 3.11
C PRO A 162 0.03 14.44 1.61
N ARG A 163 -1.05 15.11 1.20
CA ARG A 163 -1.53 15.20 -0.19
C ARG A 163 -1.23 16.56 -0.81
N LEU A 164 -0.44 17.40 -0.14
CA LEU A 164 0.04 18.66 -0.69
C LEU A 164 1.08 18.37 -1.77
N ALA A 165 0.86 18.91 -2.97
CA ALA A 165 1.80 18.78 -4.07
C ALA A 165 3.17 19.38 -3.68
N GLY A 166 4.24 18.60 -3.86
CA GLY A 166 5.61 19.00 -3.52
C GLY A 166 5.96 18.90 -2.02
N GLY A 167 5.05 18.40 -1.18
CA GLY A 167 5.35 18.01 0.20
C GLY A 167 6.08 16.67 0.30
N ASP A 168 6.57 16.33 1.50
CA ASP A 168 7.28 15.08 1.76
C ASP A 168 6.32 13.91 2.06
N GLY A 169 5.07 14.21 2.40
CA GLY A 169 3.97 13.25 2.36
C GLY A 169 3.73 12.54 3.69
N ALA A 170 3.56 11.22 3.66
CA ALA A 170 3.42 10.39 4.85
C ALA A 170 4.09 9.01 4.68
N LEU A 171 4.77 8.57 5.73
CA LEU A 171 5.40 7.26 5.86
C LEU A 171 4.83 6.52 7.07
N LEU A 172 4.21 5.37 6.84
CA LEU A 172 3.75 4.44 7.87
C LEU A 172 4.58 3.17 7.83
N ILE A 173 5.05 2.71 8.98
CA ILE A 173 5.72 1.42 9.16
C ILE A 173 4.99 0.68 10.26
N TYR A 174 4.59 -0.57 10.04
CA TYR A 174 3.87 -1.34 11.04
C TYR A 174 4.10 -2.84 10.90
N ASN A 175 3.78 -3.58 11.96
CA ASN A 175 3.81 -5.05 11.97
C ASN A 175 2.47 -5.57 12.47
N LEU A 176 1.79 -6.36 11.63
CA LEU A 176 0.44 -6.87 11.86
C LEU A 176 0.35 -7.65 13.19
N ALA A 177 1.17 -8.69 13.39
CA ALA A 177 1.12 -9.50 14.60
C ALA A 177 1.40 -8.71 15.90
N ARG A 178 2.05 -7.54 15.80
CA ARG A 178 2.30 -6.67 16.96
C ARG A 178 1.15 -5.69 17.24
N ILE A 179 0.55 -5.12 16.19
CA ILE A 179 -0.56 -4.15 16.38
C ILE A 179 -1.89 -4.83 16.69
N ALA A 180 -2.14 -6.03 16.15
CA ALA A 180 -3.36 -6.79 16.39
C ALA A 180 -3.04 -8.28 16.64
N PRO A 181 -2.39 -8.61 17.77
CA PRO A 181 -1.98 -9.98 18.08
C PRO A 181 -3.14 -10.97 18.21
N SER A 182 -4.35 -10.49 18.45
CA SER A 182 -5.57 -11.32 18.53
C SER A 182 -6.08 -11.75 17.15
N GLU A 183 -5.74 -10.99 16.11
CA GLU A 183 -6.29 -11.11 14.77
C GLU A 183 -5.32 -11.76 13.80
N TRP A 184 -4.01 -11.48 13.95
CA TRP A 184 -3.03 -11.83 12.92
C TRP A 184 -1.78 -12.50 13.48
N THR A 185 -1.26 -13.46 12.72
CA THR A 185 0.03 -14.12 12.97
C THR A 185 1.15 -13.63 12.06
N ALA A 186 0.82 -12.75 11.11
CA ALA A 186 1.73 -12.20 10.11
C ALA A 186 2.90 -11.44 10.76
N GLN A 187 4.12 -11.96 10.55
CA GLN A 187 5.34 -11.37 11.11
C GLN A 187 5.96 -10.31 10.21
N ALA A 188 5.39 -10.06 9.03
CA ALA A 188 5.87 -9.07 8.11
C ALA A 188 5.89 -7.65 8.73
N THR A 189 7.00 -6.95 8.50
CA THR A 189 7.04 -5.49 8.63
C THR A 189 6.61 -4.88 7.31
N ILE A 190 5.69 -3.93 7.37
CA ILE A 190 5.09 -3.29 6.21
C ILE A 190 5.41 -1.81 6.27
N GLU A 191 5.90 -1.27 5.17
CA GLU A 191 6.11 0.14 4.92
C GLU A 191 5.09 0.64 3.90
N SER A 192 4.44 1.76 4.17
CA SER A 192 3.59 2.45 3.21
C SER A 192 3.94 3.92 3.14
N TYR A 193 4.23 4.40 1.93
CA TYR A 193 4.58 5.78 1.65
C TYR A 193 3.56 6.40 0.70
N VAL A 194 2.99 7.53 1.10
CA VAL A 194 2.04 8.34 0.33
C VAL A 194 2.66 9.69 0.06
N TYR A 195 2.61 10.16 -1.18
CA TYR A 195 2.92 11.54 -1.49
C TYR A 195 2.19 12.01 -2.75
N MET A 196 2.10 13.34 -2.90
CA MET A 196 1.54 13.98 -4.07
C MET A 196 2.68 14.62 -4.88
N PRO A 197 3.02 14.06 -6.06
CA PRO A 197 4.04 14.64 -6.91
C PRO A 197 3.66 16.06 -7.38
N ASP A 198 4.65 16.95 -7.49
CA ASP A 198 4.42 18.31 -8.03
C ASP A 198 4.40 18.31 -9.56
N ALA A 199 3.26 17.90 -10.12
CA ALA A 199 3.10 17.81 -11.57
C ALA A 199 3.17 19.17 -12.31
N VAL A 200 3.16 20.30 -11.60
CA VAL A 200 3.12 21.64 -12.20
C VAL A 200 4.50 22.30 -12.18
N ASN A 201 5.22 22.22 -11.06
CA ASN A 201 6.48 22.95 -10.89
C ASN A 201 7.73 22.06 -11.03
N ASP A 202 7.60 20.74 -10.93
CA ASP A 202 8.72 19.84 -11.17
C ASP A 202 8.90 19.64 -12.69
N SER A 203 9.91 20.29 -13.27
CA SER A 203 10.20 20.23 -14.72
C SER A 203 10.67 18.85 -15.20
N THR A 204 11.27 18.06 -14.31
CA THR A 204 11.66 16.66 -14.57
C THR A 204 10.41 15.79 -14.63
N TYR A 205 9.46 16.04 -13.74
CA TYR A 205 8.23 15.28 -13.63
C TYR A 205 7.16 15.69 -14.64
N SER A 206 6.90 16.98 -14.83
CA SER A 206 5.85 17.52 -15.72
C SER A 206 6.04 17.16 -17.20
N SER A 207 7.29 16.98 -17.64
CA SER A 207 7.63 16.56 -19.00
C SER A 207 7.52 15.05 -19.22
N LEU A 208 7.81 14.24 -18.19
CA LEU A 208 7.82 12.78 -18.27
C LEU A 208 6.48 12.14 -17.84
N TYR A 209 5.72 12.80 -16.95
CA TYR A 209 4.54 12.27 -16.26
C TYR A 209 3.38 13.28 -16.19
N PRO A 210 2.89 13.78 -17.34
CA PRO A 210 1.80 14.74 -17.34
C PRO A 210 0.54 14.13 -16.69
N ASN A 211 -0.11 14.89 -15.80
CA ASN A 211 -1.42 14.59 -15.22
C ASN A 211 -1.50 13.39 -14.26
N GLN A 212 -0.40 13.07 -13.59
CA GLN A 212 -0.37 12.09 -12.50
C GLN A 212 -0.78 12.75 -11.17
N GLY A 213 -1.60 12.05 -10.40
CA GLY A 213 -2.11 12.46 -9.09
C GLY A 213 -1.38 11.75 -7.96
N LEU A 214 -2.14 11.36 -6.93
CA LEU A 214 -1.60 10.73 -5.73
C LEU A 214 -0.84 9.45 -6.08
N VAL A 215 0.30 9.26 -5.42
CA VAL A 215 1.08 8.02 -5.47
C VAL A 215 1.14 7.40 -4.09
N GLN A 216 0.98 6.08 -4.04
CA GLN A 216 1.19 5.31 -2.85
C GLN A 216 1.96 4.04 -3.13
N THR A 217 3.00 3.80 -2.35
CA THR A 217 3.81 2.58 -2.41
C THR A 217 3.65 1.83 -1.11
N TYR A 218 3.51 0.50 -1.20
CA TYR A 218 3.51 -0.41 -0.07
C TYR A 218 4.59 -1.43 -0.30
N SER A 219 5.47 -1.63 0.66
CA SER A 219 6.48 -2.67 0.61
C SER A 219 6.43 -3.48 1.88
N TRP A 220 6.71 -4.77 1.81
CA TRP A 220 6.80 -5.59 3.02
C TRP A 220 8.01 -6.50 3.00
N ALA A 221 8.41 -6.88 4.20
CA ALA A 221 9.47 -7.83 4.48
C ALA A 221 9.05 -8.80 5.59
N GLY A 222 9.17 -10.09 5.33
CA GLY A 222 8.75 -11.17 6.21
C GLY A 222 7.43 -11.83 5.77
N PRO A 223 7.08 -12.97 6.37
CA PRO A 223 5.88 -13.73 5.99
C PRO A 223 4.60 -12.99 6.36
N LEU A 224 3.64 -12.98 5.42
CA LEU A 224 2.33 -12.36 5.57
C LEU A 224 1.32 -13.21 6.35
N GLY A 225 1.71 -14.41 6.75
CA GLY A 225 0.89 -15.31 7.54
C GLY A 225 1.53 -16.69 7.67
N THR A 226 0.93 -17.54 8.48
CA THR A 226 1.31 -18.96 8.64
C THR A 226 0.16 -19.91 8.31
N ASP A 227 -0.96 -19.34 7.88
CA ASP A 227 -2.24 -20.01 7.58
C ASP A 227 -2.31 -20.55 6.15
N SER A 228 -1.42 -20.09 5.26
CA SER A 228 -1.31 -20.57 3.88
C SER A 228 0.13 -20.64 3.40
N GLU A 229 0.39 -21.53 2.44
CA GLU A 229 1.68 -21.64 1.74
C GLU A 229 2.08 -20.30 1.10
N LEU A 230 1.13 -19.61 0.46
CA LEU A 230 1.39 -18.29 -0.10
C LEU A 230 1.72 -17.24 0.98
N GLY A 231 1.00 -17.22 2.10
CA GLY A 231 1.28 -16.29 3.20
C GLY A 231 2.65 -16.52 3.84
N LEU A 232 3.08 -17.78 3.93
CA LEU A 232 4.38 -18.17 4.46
C LEU A 232 5.54 -17.77 3.54
N HIS A 233 5.34 -17.92 2.23
CA HIS A 233 6.42 -17.81 1.25
C HIS A 233 6.44 -16.49 0.46
N ALA A 234 5.36 -15.71 0.47
CA ALA A 234 5.31 -14.34 -0.07
C ALA A 234 6.01 -13.34 0.87
N GLN A 235 7.30 -13.55 1.09
CA GLN A 235 8.06 -12.84 2.13
C GLN A 235 8.41 -11.40 1.77
N ARG A 236 8.34 -11.04 0.49
CA ARG A 236 8.73 -9.70 0.02
C ARG A 236 7.83 -9.29 -1.13
N GLY A 237 7.50 -8.02 -1.17
CA GLY A 237 6.82 -7.48 -2.33
C GLY A 237 6.60 -6.00 -2.21
N ARG A 238 6.22 -5.42 -3.35
CA ARG A 238 5.90 -4.01 -3.47
C ARG A 238 4.65 -3.84 -4.31
N VAL A 239 3.70 -3.10 -3.77
CA VAL A 239 2.49 -2.65 -4.45
C VAL A 239 2.58 -1.14 -4.68
N ILE A 240 2.15 -0.68 -5.84
CA ILE A 240 2.16 0.71 -6.26
C ILE A 240 0.79 1.09 -6.76
N LEU A 241 0.28 2.21 -6.25
CA LEU A 241 -0.94 2.86 -6.70
C LEU A 241 -0.59 4.22 -7.26
N GLU A 242 -1.11 4.55 -8.44
CA GLU A 242 -0.97 5.88 -9.03
C GLU A 242 -2.30 6.32 -9.67
N GLU A 243 -2.73 7.54 -9.35
CA GLU A 243 -3.80 8.21 -10.10
C GLU A 243 -3.23 8.81 -11.39
N MET A 244 -3.91 8.63 -12.50
CA MET A 244 -3.43 8.98 -13.83
C MET A 244 -4.52 9.63 -14.68
N ASP A 245 -4.11 10.20 -15.81
CA ASP A 245 -5.00 10.69 -16.85
C ASP A 245 -5.97 11.75 -16.31
N ASN A 246 -5.43 12.77 -15.62
CA ASN A 246 -6.20 13.80 -14.91
C ASN A 246 -7.09 13.20 -13.80
N GLN A 247 -6.57 12.20 -13.08
CA GLN A 247 -7.26 11.53 -11.97
C GLN A 247 -8.56 10.84 -12.42
N THR A 248 -8.61 10.37 -13.66
CA THR A 248 -9.75 9.61 -14.22
C THR A 248 -9.50 8.11 -14.29
N VAL A 249 -8.23 7.71 -14.18
CA VAL A 249 -7.80 6.32 -14.17
C VAL A 249 -6.97 6.07 -12.92
N PHE A 250 -7.24 4.94 -12.26
CA PHE A 250 -6.42 4.43 -11.18
C PHE A 250 -5.59 3.26 -11.71
N CYS A 251 -4.28 3.32 -11.50
CA CYS A 251 -3.35 2.29 -11.92
C CYS A 251 -2.74 1.60 -10.72
N PHE A 252 -2.62 0.28 -10.84
CA PHE A 252 -2.03 -0.59 -9.85
C PHE A 252 -0.91 -1.40 -10.50
N LYS A 253 0.22 -1.54 -9.80
CA LYS A 253 1.32 -2.43 -10.16
C LYS A 253 1.82 -3.15 -8.92
N THR A 254 2.22 -4.41 -9.06
CA THR A 254 2.87 -5.14 -7.98
C THR A 254 3.91 -6.12 -8.49
N VAL A 255 4.93 -6.33 -7.67
CA VAL A 255 5.84 -7.47 -7.75
C VAL A 255 5.91 -8.12 -6.39
N VAL A 256 5.75 -9.44 -6.37
CA VAL A 256 5.79 -10.24 -5.16
C VAL A 256 6.77 -11.37 -5.35
N ARG A 257 7.76 -11.43 -4.47
CA ARG A 257 8.72 -12.52 -4.43
C ARG A 257 8.17 -13.63 -3.53
N LEU A 258 8.07 -14.81 -4.11
CA LEU A 258 7.85 -16.06 -3.41
C LEU A 258 9.18 -16.77 -3.30
N ASP A 259 9.56 -17.18 -2.10
CA ASP A 259 10.78 -17.97 -1.98
C ASP A 259 10.64 -19.32 -2.71
N LYS A 260 11.77 -19.86 -3.14
CA LYS A 260 11.85 -21.11 -3.92
C LYS A 260 11.31 -22.35 -3.20
N ASP A 261 11.14 -22.29 -1.89
CA ASP A 261 10.68 -23.41 -1.07
C ASP A 261 9.15 -23.47 -1.00
N ALA A 262 8.46 -22.49 -1.60
CA ALA A 262 7.02 -22.41 -1.69
C ALA A 262 6.38 -23.68 -2.25
N ASN A 263 5.23 -24.03 -1.67
CA ASN A 263 4.48 -25.20 -2.07
C ASN A 263 3.03 -24.96 -2.50
N LEU A 264 2.89 -24.52 -3.74
CA LEU A 264 1.64 -24.19 -4.40
C LEU A 264 0.90 -25.43 -4.95
N PHE A 265 1.60 -26.54 -5.20
CA PHE A 265 1.02 -27.77 -5.77
C PHE A 265 1.33 -29.02 -4.94
N PRO A 266 0.88 -29.10 -3.68
CA PRO A 266 1.19 -30.22 -2.77
C PRO A 266 0.68 -31.58 -3.23
N THR A 267 -0.36 -31.60 -4.07
CA THR A 267 -1.08 -32.81 -4.46
C THR A 267 -0.55 -33.46 -5.74
N ILE A 268 0.46 -32.90 -6.39
CA ILE A 268 1.07 -33.42 -7.63
C ILE A 268 2.44 -34.03 -7.30
N PRO A 269 2.56 -35.37 -7.17
CA PRO A 269 3.77 -36.02 -6.69
C PRO A 269 5.01 -35.86 -7.58
N ALA A 270 4.81 -35.49 -8.84
CA ALA A 270 5.89 -35.27 -9.80
C ALA A 270 6.64 -33.94 -9.58
N PHE A 271 6.14 -33.03 -8.75
CA PHE A 271 6.74 -31.71 -8.49
C PHE A 271 7.53 -31.74 -7.17
N SER A 272 8.87 -31.84 -7.28
CA SER A 272 9.78 -32.03 -6.15
C SER A 272 10.12 -30.72 -5.39
N SER A 273 10.05 -29.58 -6.07
CA SER A 273 9.84 -28.25 -5.48
C SER A 273 8.55 -27.70 -6.09
N LYS A 274 7.84 -26.86 -5.34
CA LYS A 274 6.40 -26.72 -5.49
C LYS A 274 5.99 -25.27 -5.82
N ALA A 275 6.91 -24.49 -6.37
CA ALA A 275 6.63 -23.16 -6.91
C ALA A 275 6.02 -23.29 -8.35
N LEU A 276 5.43 -22.23 -8.91
CA LEU A 276 4.60 -22.30 -10.13
C LEU A 276 5.38 -22.64 -11.41
N CYS A 277 6.62 -22.19 -11.51
CA CYS A 277 7.48 -22.41 -12.66
C CYS A 277 8.11 -23.80 -12.60
N GLN A 278 7.79 -24.64 -13.58
CA GLN A 278 8.29 -26.02 -13.64
C GLN A 278 8.99 -26.28 -14.98
N PRO A 279 10.12 -27.01 -15.03
CA PRO A 279 10.90 -27.57 -13.92
C PRO A 279 11.85 -26.51 -13.32
N GLY A 280 11.29 -25.55 -12.59
CA GLY A 280 12.00 -24.46 -11.91
C GLY A 280 12.03 -24.74 -10.42
N ASN A 281 13.23 -24.94 -9.88
CA ASN A 281 13.38 -25.26 -8.46
C ASN A 281 14.60 -24.65 -7.79
N THR A 282 15.29 -23.74 -8.49
CA THR A 282 16.59 -23.27 -8.01
C THR A 282 16.53 -21.85 -7.49
N ASN A 283 15.59 -21.03 -7.99
CA ASN A 283 15.49 -19.64 -7.63
C ASN A 283 14.10 -19.27 -7.11
N ASP A 284 14.03 -18.13 -6.44
CA ASP A 284 12.77 -17.53 -6.05
C ASP A 284 11.93 -17.17 -7.26
N GLU A 285 10.62 -17.11 -7.06
CA GLU A 285 9.67 -16.75 -8.08
C GLU A 285 9.08 -15.36 -7.86
N TYR A 286 8.68 -14.72 -8.94
CA TYR A 286 8.20 -13.35 -8.94
C TYR A 286 6.86 -13.29 -9.65
N TYR A 287 5.82 -13.05 -8.86
CA TYR A 287 4.51 -12.71 -9.38
C TYR A 287 4.47 -11.23 -9.75
N LYS A 288 4.00 -10.94 -10.96
CA LYS A 288 3.86 -9.60 -11.52
C LYS A 288 2.40 -9.36 -11.84
N LEU A 289 1.88 -8.18 -11.49
CA LEU A 289 0.52 -7.80 -11.84
C LEU A 289 0.43 -6.30 -12.10
N ALA A 290 -0.32 -5.94 -13.13
CA ALA A 290 -0.75 -4.58 -13.35
C ALA A 290 -2.25 -4.56 -13.69
N TYR A 291 -2.97 -3.55 -13.21
CA TYR A 291 -4.31 -3.27 -13.71
C TYR A 291 -4.58 -1.77 -13.78
N SER A 292 -5.53 -1.41 -14.62
CA SER A 292 -6.02 -0.05 -14.72
C SER A 292 -7.53 -0.04 -14.63
N GLN A 293 -8.04 0.88 -13.82
CA GLN A 293 -9.45 1.00 -13.48
C GLN A 293 -9.94 2.40 -13.85
N LYS A 294 -11.11 2.48 -14.48
CA LYS A 294 -11.80 3.77 -14.63
C LYS A 294 -12.34 4.24 -13.28
N LEU A 295 -12.16 5.52 -12.96
CA LEU A 295 -12.68 6.12 -11.72
C LEU A 295 -14.13 6.63 -11.86
N THR A 296 -14.74 6.47 -13.04
CA THR A 296 -16.12 6.85 -13.33
C THR A 296 -16.88 5.72 -14.01
N GLY A 297 -18.21 5.68 -13.86
CA GLY A 297 -19.07 4.66 -14.48
C GLY A 297 -19.08 3.36 -13.68
N ASN A 298 -19.08 2.21 -14.38
CA ASN A 298 -19.10 0.88 -13.77
C ASN A 298 -17.74 0.45 -13.19
N LEU A 299 -16.78 1.39 -13.11
CA LEU A 299 -15.46 1.16 -12.51
C LEU A 299 -14.70 -0.02 -13.13
N ASN A 300 -14.95 -0.25 -14.42
CA ASN A 300 -14.39 -1.35 -15.19
C ASN A 300 -12.86 -1.38 -15.12
N VAL A 301 -12.32 -2.58 -14.92
CA VAL A 301 -10.90 -2.86 -14.72
C VAL A 301 -10.40 -3.80 -15.80
N THR A 302 -9.23 -3.48 -16.35
CA THR A 302 -8.46 -4.41 -17.17
C THR A 302 -7.15 -4.70 -16.47
N ALA A 303 -6.87 -5.98 -16.27
CA ALA A 303 -5.71 -6.47 -15.54
C ALA A 303 -4.87 -7.42 -16.39
N LYS A 304 -3.60 -7.51 -16.03
CA LYS A 304 -2.61 -8.38 -16.65
C LYS A 304 -1.66 -8.91 -15.58
N SER A 305 -1.38 -10.20 -15.63
CA SER A 305 -0.49 -10.87 -14.69
C SER A 305 0.58 -11.66 -15.45
N GLY A 306 1.69 -11.92 -14.76
CA GLY A 306 2.74 -12.81 -15.22
C GLY A 306 3.51 -13.36 -14.04
N TRP A 307 4.35 -14.35 -14.31
CA TRP A 307 5.06 -15.08 -13.26
C TRP A 307 6.38 -15.60 -13.81
N GLU A 308 7.47 -15.34 -13.11
CA GLU A 308 8.83 -15.67 -13.57
C GLU A 308 9.65 -16.32 -12.46
N GLU A 309 10.56 -17.23 -12.82
CA GLU A 309 11.56 -17.78 -11.88
C GLU A 309 12.88 -17.04 -12.05
N GLY A 310 13.50 -16.64 -10.94
CA GLY A 310 14.86 -16.08 -10.89
C GLY A 310 15.02 -14.68 -11.49
N ALA A 311 13.98 -14.09 -12.06
CA ALA A 311 14.02 -12.78 -12.68
C ALA A 311 12.71 -12.00 -12.46
N VAL A 312 12.82 -10.68 -12.53
CA VAL A 312 11.69 -9.78 -12.75
C VAL A 312 12.03 -9.01 -14.03
N THR A 313 11.53 -9.47 -15.17
CA THR A 313 11.90 -8.89 -16.46
C THR A 313 10.88 -7.88 -16.95
N TYR A 314 11.40 -6.82 -17.57
CA TYR A 314 10.64 -5.98 -18.49
C TYR A 314 10.28 -6.84 -19.70
N PRO A 315 8.98 -7.10 -19.98
CA PRO A 315 8.62 -7.87 -21.15
C PRO A 315 8.88 -7.03 -22.41
N ALA A 316 9.69 -7.54 -23.33
CA ALA A 316 9.97 -6.87 -24.61
C ALA A 316 8.68 -6.57 -25.41
N THR A 317 7.70 -7.47 -25.30
CA THR A 317 6.33 -7.28 -25.80
C THR A 317 5.36 -7.53 -24.64
N PRO A 318 4.87 -6.49 -23.96
CA PRO A 318 3.97 -6.65 -22.82
C PRO A 318 2.74 -7.48 -23.19
N ALA A 319 2.20 -7.33 -24.41
CA ALA A 319 1.05 -8.05 -24.92
C ALA A 319 1.16 -9.60 -24.81
N THR A 320 2.37 -10.15 -24.82
CA THR A 320 2.63 -11.60 -24.91
C THR A 320 3.36 -12.17 -23.69
N ASP A 321 3.33 -11.48 -22.54
CA ASP A 321 3.96 -12.04 -21.34
C ASP A 321 3.28 -13.34 -20.90
N THR A 322 4.05 -14.21 -20.23
CA THR A 322 3.65 -15.58 -19.91
C THR A 322 3.82 -15.87 -18.42
N ILE A 323 3.07 -16.85 -17.95
CA ILE A 323 3.37 -17.54 -16.70
C ILE A 323 4.46 -18.57 -17.01
N CYS A 324 5.66 -18.34 -16.49
CA CYS A 324 6.79 -19.28 -16.51
C CYS A 324 7.18 -19.77 -17.91
N GLY A 325 6.93 -18.99 -18.97
CA GLY A 325 7.14 -19.42 -20.35
C GLY A 325 6.13 -20.47 -20.87
N LEU A 326 5.12 -20.83 -20.07
CA LEU A 326 4.19 -21.93 -20.34
C LEU A 326 2.90 -21.46 -21.03
N THR A 327 2.29 -20.40 -20.52
CA THR A 327 1.01 -19.91 -21.04
C THR A 327 0.94 -18.38 -20.99
N ALA A 328 0.40 -17.76 -22.03
CA ALA A 328 0.10 -16.34 -22.02
C ALA A 328 -1.21 -16.10 -21.25
N ILE A 329 -1.19 -15.14 -20.32
CA ILE A 329 -2.42 -14.56 -19.79
C ILE A 329 -2.62 -13.23 -20.51
N ASN A 330 -3.59 -13.19 -21.43
CA ASN A 330 -3.86 -11.99 -22.23
C ASN A 330 -4.35 -10.84 -21.33
N TYR A 331 -5.62 -10.85 -20.94
CA TYR A 331 -6.20 -9.86 -20.03
C TYR A 331 -7.32 -10.45 -19.16
N GLY A 332 -7.39 -10.00 -17.92
CA GLY A 332 -8.53 -10.20 -17.03
C GLY A 332 -9.40 -8.96 -16.97
N LEU A 333 -10.73 -9.14 -16.98
CA LEU A 333 -11.73 -8.08 -16.90
C LEU A 333 -12.50 -8.18 -15.58
N PHE A 334 -12.69 -7.04 -14.93
CA PHE A 334 -13.49 -6.92 -13.70
C PHE A 334 -14.43 -5.71 -13.79
N ASP A 335 -15.58 -5.83 -13.15
CA ASP A 335 -16.53 -4.74 -12.94
C ASP A 335 -16.94 -4.67 -11.47
N MET A 336 -17.90 -3.80 -11.15
CA MET A 336 -18.31 -3.54 -9.76
C MET A 336 -18.81 -4.76 -9.00
N ASN A 337 -19.19 -5.81 -9.72
CA ASN A 337 -19.65 -7.08 -9.16
C ASN A 337 -18.51 -8.11 -9.05
N GLY A 338 -17.30 -7.77 -9.50
CA GLY A 338 -16.10 -8.59 -9.38
C GLY A 338 -15.58 -9.10 -10.72
N PHE A 339 -15.14 -10.35 -10.74
CA PHE A 339 -14.56 -10.98 -11.93
C PHE A 339 -15.59 -11.16 -13.04
N VAL A 340 -15.23 -10.76 -14.25
CA VAL A 340 -16.09 -10.86 -15.44
C VAL A 340 -15.60 -11.95 -16.39
N ARG A 341 -14.32 -11.89 -16.78
CA ARG A 341 -13.72 -12.85 -17.72
C ARG A 341 -12.20 -12.80 -17.69
N ASP A 342 -11.53 -13.93 -17.92
CA ASP A 342 -10.09 -14.05 -18.12
C ASP A 342 -9.73 -14.36 -19.58
N ARG A 343 -8.43 -14.35 -19.91
CA ARG A 343 -7.89 -14.69 -21.24
C ARG A 343 -8.56 -13.94 -22.40
N VAL A 344 -8.99 -12.70 -22.15
CA VAL A 344 -9.61 -11.86 -23.16
C VAL A 344 -8.54 -11.35 -24.10
N ASP A 345 -8.71 -11.49 -25.42
CA ASP A 345 -7.79 -10.89 -26.39
C ASP A 345 -7.87 -9.37 -26.36
N SER A 346 -6.77 -8.67 -26.69
CA SER A 346 -6.73 -7.21 -26.67
C SER A 346 -7.83 -6.55 -27.51
N SER A 347 -8.15 -7.14 -28.68
CA SER A 347 -9.21 -6.68 -29.58
C SER A 347 -10.63 -7.00 -29.09
N ALA A 348 -10.76 -7.90 -28.12
CA ALA A 348 -12.04 -8.31 -27.55
C ALA A 348 -12.38 -7.57 -26.24
N ILE A 349 -11.51 -6.67 -25.77
CA ILE A 349 -11.78 -5.82 -24.60
C ILE A 349 -12.87 -4.81 -24.97
N PRO A 350 -14.03 -4.81 -24.27
CA PRO A 350 -15.10 -3.86 -24.54
C PRO A 350 -14.66 -2.40 -24.30
N SER A 351 -15.18 -1.47 -25.09
CA SER A 351 -14.76 -0.05 -25.06
C SER A 351 -15.01 0.67 -23.72
N ASP A 352 -15.93 0.15 -22.91
CA ASP A 352 -16.22 0.66 -21.57
C ASP A 352 -15.17 0.22 -20.53
N TYR A 353 -14.25 -0.68 -20.87
CA TYR A 353 -13.06 -1.03 -20.06
C TYR A 353 -11.86 -0.14 -20.40
N VAL A 354 -10.78 -0.25 -19.62
CA VAL A 354 -9.51 0.43 -19.95
C VAL A 354 -8.83 -0.36 -21.08
N PRO A 355 -8.40 0.29 -22.18
CA PRO A 355 -7.86 -0.45 -23.33
C PRO A 355 -6.56 -1.19 -23.00
N ALA A 356 -6.33 -2.32 -23.68
CA ALA A 356 -5.13 -3.16 -23.55
C ALA A 356 -3.83 -2.35 -23.60
N THR A 357 -3.70 -1.43 -24.58
CA THR A 357 -2.51 -0.61 -24.78
C THR A 357 -2.10 0.18 -23.54
N ARG A 358 -3.08 0.63 -22.73
CA ARG A 358 -2.84 1.36 -21.49
C ARG A 358 -2.31 0.45 -20.38
N VAL A 359 -2.87 -0.76 -20.28
CA VAL A 359 -2.44 -1.77 -19.32
C VAL A 359 -1.08 -2.33 -19.70
N ASP A 360 -0.82 -2.55 -20.99
CA ASP A 360 0.49 -2.97 -21.51
C ASP A 360 1.57 -1.93 -21.22
N GLY A 361 1.29 -0.63 -21.40
CA GLY A 361 2.24 0.43 -21.04
C GLY A 361 2.49 0.52 -19.53
N LEU A 362 1.53 0.11 -18.70
CA LEU A 362 1.69 0.03 -17.25
C LEU A 362 2.51 -1.20 -16.86
N TYR A 363 2.12 -2.36 -17.38
CA TYR A 363 2.72 -3.66 -17.13
C TYR A 363 4.16 -3.73 -17.62
N GLY A 364 4.45 -3.12 -18.77
CA GLY A 364 5.80 -2.98 -19.30
C GLY A 364 6.77 -2.37 -18.28
N ARG A 365 6.33 -1.50 -17.37
CA ARG A 365 7.26 -0.88 -16.39
C ARG A 365 7.72 -1.82 -15.28
N ILE A 366 7.09 -2.98 -15.12
CA ILE A 366 7.46 -3.94 -14.09
C ILE A 366 8.86 -4.50 -14.37
N GLY A 367 9.66 -4.71 -13.33
CA GLY A 367 11.03 -5.24 -13.45
C GLY A 367 12.09 -4.19 -13.80
N SER A 368 11.72 -2.92 -13.77
CA SER A 368 12.63 -1.79 -13.99
C SER A 368 12.53 -0.79 -12.85
N THR A 369 13.33 0.28 -12.93
CA THR A 369 13.20 1.48 -12.09
C THR A 369 11.94 2.30 -12.39
N GLY A 370 11.06 1.80 -13.26
CA GLY A 370 9.80 2.42 -13.62
C GLY A 370 9.98 3.76 -14.34
N LYS A 371 8.94 4.59 -14.24
CA LYS A 371 8.95 6.00 -14.62
C LYS A 371 10.02 6.74 -13.84
N SER A 372 9.99 6.64 -12.51
CA SER A 372 10.87 7.44 -11.65
C SER A 372 12.36 7.27 -11.99
N GLY A 373 12.80 6.13 -12.52
CA GLY A 373 14.16 5.99 -13.03
C GLY A 373 15.17 6.11 -11.89
N SER A 374 16.01 7.14 -11.92
CA SER A 374 16.89 7.48 -10.79
C SER A 374 16.17 8.16 -9.63
N GLY A 375 14.89 8.48 -9.76
CA GLY A 375 14.07 9.26 -8.85
C GLY A 375 13.34 10.39 -9.61
N ASP A 376 12.18 10.82 -9.12
CA ASP A 376 11.56 12.07 -9.58
C ASP A 376 12.36 13.31 -9.10
N GLY A 377 11.89 14.53 -9.40
CA GLY A 377 12.55 15.76 -8.93
C GLY A 377 12.55 15.93 -7.40
N HIS A 378 11.93 15.01 -6.66
CA HIS A 378 11.93 14.91 -5.21
C HIS A 378 12.71 13.67 -4.70
N SER A 379 13.51 13.03 -5.58
CA SER A 379 14.32 11.84 -5.30
C SER A 379 13.53 10.61 -4.84
N VAL A 380 12.25 10.54 -5.22
CA VAL A 380 11.36 9.42 -4.92
C VAL A 380 11.39 8.40 -6.07
N LYS A 381 11.67 7.14 -5.74
CA LYS A 381 11.73 5.97 -6.63
C LYS A 381 10.53 5.03 -6.40
N TRP A 382 9.34 5.62 -6.39
CA TRP A 382 8.10 4.92 -6.00
C TRP A 382 7.75 3.74 -6.89
N ASP A 383 8.07 3.77 -8.18
CA ASP A 383 7.80 2.65 -9.09
C ASP A 383 9.00 1.80 -9.49
N ASP A 384 10.07 1.84 -8.69
CA ASP A 384 11.13 0.84 -8.82
C ASP A 384 10.63 -0.52 -8.32
N THR A 385 10.52 -1.44 -9.27
CA THR A 385 10.10 -2.83 -9.08
C THR A 385 11.15 -3.80 -9.62
N SER A 386 12.39 -3.33 -9.80
CA SER A 386 13.50 -4.19 -10.21
C SER A 386 13.73 -5.32 -9.21
N LYS A 387 14.24 -6.45 -9.69
CA LYS A 387 14.56 -7.61 -8.85
C LYS A 387 15.42 -7.21 -7.65
N SER A 388 16.47 -6.40 -7.86
CA SER A 388 17.34 -5.91 -6.79
C SER A 388 16.58 -5.16 -5.70
N THR A 389 15.60 -4.35 -6.09
CA THR A 389 14.79 -3.57 -5.15
C THR A 389 13.85 -4.46 -4.35
N ILE A 390 13.20 -5.44 -5.00
CA ILE A 390 12.32 -6.41 -4.33
C ILE A 390 13.12 -7.32 -3.38
N ASP A 391 14.29 -7.76 -3.81
CA ASP A 391 15.15 -8.64 -3.01
C ASP A 391 15.69 -7.91 -1.77
N ALA A 392 16.04 -6.64 -1.88
CA ALA A 392 16.63 -5.89 -0.77
C ALA A 392 15.62 -5.49 0.33
N LEU A 393 14.30 -5.71 0.13
CA LEU A 393 13.25 -5.24 1.04
C LEU A 393 13.44 -5.73 2.49
N ASP A 394 13.99 -6.93 2.70
CA ASP A 394 14.29 -7.48 4.03
C ASP A 394 15.28 -6.63 4.85
N THR A 395 16.17 -5.92 4.17
CA THR A 395 17.16 -5.04 4.82
C THR A 395 16.69 -3.60 4.96
N VAL A 396 15.77 -3.13 4.11
CA VAL A 396 15.35 -1.71 4.06
C VAL A 396 13.99 -1.44 4.70
N VAL A 397 13.07 -2.41 4.69
CA VAL A 397 11.74 -2.30 5.31
C VAL A 397 11.85 -2.75 6.77
N ASN A 398 12.20 -1.81 7.63
CA ASN A 398 12.41 -2.04 9.06
C ASN A 398 11.94 -0.83 9.87
N PHE A 399 11.52 -1.07 11.12
CA PHE A 399 11.29 0.00 12.08
C PHE A 399 12.56 0.83 12.26
N LYS A 400 12.37 2.14 12.46
CA LYS A 400 13.46 3.06 12.74
C LYS A 400 13.72 3.11 14.24
N ALA A 401 14.90 3.60 14.61
CA ALA A 401 15.13 3.96 16.00
C ALA A 401 14.02 4.92 16.44
N SER A 402 13.56 4.74 17.67
CA SER A 402 12.62 5.68 18.28
C SER A 402 13.20 7.09 18.22
N GLU A 403 12.43 8.04 17.68
CA GLU A 403 12.83 9.44 17.58
C GLU A 403 13.10 10.06 18.96
N GLU A 404 13.84 11.15 19.00
CA GLU A 404 14.00 11.90 20.25
C GLU A 404 12.68 12.60 20.64
N ASN A 405 12.50 12.83 21.94
CA ASN A 405 11.37 13.63 22.39
C ASN A 405 11.59 15.09 22.02
N VAL A 406 10.51 15.75 21.63
CA VAL A 406 10.47 17.14 21.18
C VAL A 406 9.81 17.98 22.26
N GLY A 407 10.38 19.13 22.56
CA GLY A 407 9.82 20.06 23.53
C GLY A 407 9.65 19.42 24.91
N SER A 408 8.53 19.72 25.58
CA SER A 408 8.20 19.10 26.86
C SER A 408 7.59 17.72 26.66
N VAL A 409 7.91 16.79 27.57
CA VAL A 409 7.25 15.48 27.62
C VAL A 409 6.01 15.57 28.51
N ILE A 410 4.84 15.30 27.94
CA ILE A 410 3.54 15.40 28.61
C ILE A 410 2.96 13.99 28.78
N PRO A 411 3.00 13.40 29.98
CA PRO A 411 2.38 12.10 30.22
C PRO A 411 0.86 12.23 30.33
N VAL A 412 0.12 11.36 29.63
CA VAL A 412 -1.35 11.30 29.63
C VAL A 412 -1.77 9.89 30.01
N ASN A 413 -2.07 9.68 31.29
CA ASN A 413 -2.59 8.41 31.83
C ASN A 413 -4.06 8.53 32.22
#